data_AF-A0A1W9RFV0-F1
#
_entry.id   AF-A0A1W9RFV0-F1
#
_cell.length_a   1.000
_cell.length_b   1.000
_cell.length_c   1.000
_cell.angle_alpha   90.00
_cell.angle_beta   90.00
_cell.angle_gamma   90.00
#
_symmetry.space_group_name_H-M   'P 1'
#
loop_
_entity.id
_entity.type
_entity.pdbx_description
1 polymer ?
#
loop_
_entity_poly.entity_id
_entity_poly.type
_entity_poly.pdbx_seq_one_letter_code
_entity_poly.pdbx_strand_id
1 'polypeptide(L)'
;SMDAPITITIIPRLKFSTRIAHEAAKSGREFLCHMPMEPEKNGYGNTPMLKVSMSPREVQSFVEGALKSVPGAVGMNNHMGSKATADGRLMREVLEVCKKHGLFFIDSMTSSKSIACSVAEKIGVPCMRNELFIDNRGEDTKKAMNRLLSIASRRGYAIGIMHVKRSSLEDLRWLKSEASKRGIELIEVSKLLKMNPRAIKRMKK
;
A
#
# COMPACT_ATOMS: atom_id res chain seq x y z
N SER A 1 6.53 18.61 -12.21
CA SER A 1 6.06 17.21 -12.00
C SER A 1 7.28 16.31 -11.79
N MET A 2 7.08 15.07 -11.35
CA MET A 2 8.13 14.05 -11.38
C MET A 2 7.64 12.89 -12.26
N ASP A 3 8.44 12.55 -13.26
CA ASP A 3 8.24 11.39 -14.09
C ASP A 3 8.90 10.17 -13.44
N ALA A 4 8.20 9.56 -12.49
CA ALA A 4 8.59 8.30 -11.89
C ALA A 4 7.33 7.44 -11.68
N PRO A 5 7.36 6.15 -12.04
CA PRO A 5 6.25 5.23 -11.86
C PRO A 5 6.13 4.85 -10.38
N ILE A 6 5.45 5.72 -9.62
CA ILE A 6 5.11 5.51 -8.22
C ILE A 6 3.61 5.30 -8.09
N THR A 7 3.22 4.39 -7.21
CA THR A 7 1.82 4.21 -6.83
C THR A 7 1.46 5.19 -5.72
N ILE A 8 0.38 5.95 -5.88
CA ILE A 8 -0.12 6.89 -4.86
C ILE A 8 -1.11 6.17 -3.94
N THR A 9 -1.18 6.52 -2.67
CA THR A 9 -2.23 6.04 -1.76
C THR A 9 -3.07 7.22 -1.28
N ILE A 10 -4.40 7.10 -1.35
CA ILE A 10 -5.34 8.19 -1.06
C ILE A 10 -6.24 7.77 0.09
N ILE A 11 -6.17 8.50 1.21
CA ILE A 11 -7.09 8.27 2.33
C ILE A 11 -8.52 8.64 1.88
N PRO A 12 -9.50 7.73 1.98
CA PRO A 12 -10.87 7.98 1.57
C PRO A 12 -11.58 8.94 2.53
N ARG A 13 -12.72 9.50 2.08
CA ARG A 13 -13.65 10.32 2.87
C ARG A 13 -13.04 11.59 3.49
N LEU A 14 -11.94 12.10 2.94
CA LEU A 14 -11.41 13.42 3.26
C LEU A 14 -11.89 14.45 2.24
N LYS A 15 -11.82 15.73 2.60
CA LYS A 15 -12.28 16.87 1.79
C LYS A 15 -11.80 16.83 0.33
N PHE A 16 -10.59 16.32 0.09
CA PHE A 16 -9.96 16.33 -1.23
C PHE A 16 -9.79 14.93 -1.86
N SER A 17 -10.26 13.84 -1.24
CA SER A 17 -10.02 12.47 -1.73
C SER A 17 -10.47 12.26 -3.17
N THR A 18 -11.72 12.60 -3.50
CA THR A 18 -12.29 12.43 -4.84
C THR A 18 -11.55 13.29 -5.86
N ARG A 19 -11.23 14.53 -5.49
CA ARG A 19 -10.48 15.45 -6.38
C ARG A 19 -9.10 14.89 -6.70
N ILE A 20 -8.36 14.43 -5.70
CA ILE A 20 -7.02 13.85 -5.88
C ILE A 20 -7.10 12.57 -6.73
N ALA A 21 -8.12 11.73 -6.53
CA ALA A 21 -8.33 10.52 -7.34
C ALA A 21 -8.56 10.87 -8.82
N HIS A 22 -9.40 11.88 -9.12
CA HIS A 22 -9.62 12.34 -10.48
C HIS A 22 -8.36 12.95 -11.10
N GLU A 23 -7.60 13.75 -10.35
CA GLU A 23 -6.33 14.34 -10.82
C GLU A 23 -5.28 13.26 -11.11
N ALA A 24 -5.19 12.23 -10.25
CA ALA A 24 -4.31 11.09 -10.47
C ALA A 24 -4.70 10.29 -11.72
N ALA A 25 -5.99 9.99 -11.89
CA ALA A 25 -6.50 9.27 -13.05
C ALA A 25 -6.28 10.05 -14.36
N LYS A 26 -6.58 11.36 -14.37
CA LYS A 26 -6.33 12.25 -15.52
C LYS A 26 -4.84 12.31 -15.90
N SER A 27 -3.96 12.14 -14.90
CA SER A 27 -2.51 12.14 -15.09
C SER A 27 -1.94 10.75 -15.41
N GLY A 28 -2.78 9.74 -15.59
CA GLY A 28 -2.36 8.36 -15.84
C GLY A 28 -1.58 7.71 -14.70
N ARG A 29 -1.76 8.18 -13.46
CA ARG A 29 -1.05 7.66 -12.29
C ARG A 29 -1.84 6.57 -11.61
N GLU A 30 -1.18 5.46 -11.27
CA GLU A 30 -1.76 4.44 -10.41
C GLU A 30 -2.00 4.95 -8.97
N PHE A 31 -3.15 4.59 -8.40
CA PHE A 31 -3.44 4.86 -6.99
C PHE A 31 -4.26 3.78 -6.29
N LEU A 32 -4.11 3.71 -4.97
CA LEU A 32 -4.80 2.79 -4.06
C LEU A 32 -5.69 3.56 -3.07
N CYS A 33 -6.75 2.90 -2.61
CA CYS A 33 -7.50 3.37 -1.45
C CYS A 33 -6.69 3.10 -0.17
N HIS A 34 -6.28 4.16 0.54
CA HIS A 34 -5.50 4.07 1.78
C HIS A 34 -6.45 3.98 3.00
N MET A 35 -6.93 2.78 3.28
CA MET A 35 -8.03 2.52 4.20
C MET A 35 -7.62 2.69 5.67
N PRO A 36 -8.22 3.61 6.45
CA PRO A 36 -8.00 3.72 7.89
C PRO A 36 -8.49 2.47 8.62
N MET A 37 -7.60 1.88 9.42
CA MET A 37 -7.86 0.65 10.16
C MET A 37 -7.39 0.75 11.61
N GLU A 38 -8.11 0.10 12.52
CA GLU A 38 -7.89 0.16 13.97
C GLU A 38 -6.46 -0.25 14.38
N PRO A 39 -5.70 0.62 15.06
CA PRO A 39 -4.42 0.28 15.67
C PRO A 39 -4.58 -0.36 17.06
N GLU A 40 -3.52 -1.00 17.58
CA GLU A 40 -3.49 -1.46 18.97
C GLU A 40 -3.58 -0.30 19.99
N LYS A 41 -2.95 0.83 19.68
CA LYS A 41 -3.02 2.06 20.49
C LYS A 41 -3.70 3.16 19.68
N ASN A 42 -4.76 3.76 20.24
CA ASN A 42 -5.44 4.88 19.62
C ASN A 42 -4.47 6.07 19.47
N GLY A 43 -4.20 6.47 18.22
CA GLY A 43 -3.27 7.55 17.89
C GLY A 43 -3.76 8.49 16.79
N TYR A 44 -5.01 8.34 16.33
CA TYR A 44 -5.51 9.00 15.11
C TYR A 44 -6.84 9.74 15.30
N GLY A 45 -7.07 10.21 16.54
CA GLY A 45 -8.23 11.01 16.91
C GLY A 45 -9.57 10.33 16.61
N ASN A 46 -10.55 11.14 16.17
CA ASN A 46 -11.92 10.72 15.88
C ASN A 46 -12.15 10.34 14.40
N THR A 47 -11.08 10.02 13.65
CA THR A 47 -11.23 9.67 12.23
C THR A 47 -11.95 8.32 12.09
N PRO A 48 -13.02 8.22 11.28
CA PRO A 48 -13.67 6.94 10.99
C PRO A 48 -12.67 5.93 10.42
N MET A 49 -12.67 4.72 10.98
CA MET A 49 -11.78 3.64 10.57
C MET A 49 -12.49 2.29 10.70
N LEU A 50 -12.01 1.29 9.96
CA LEU A 50 -12.44 -0.09 10.15
C LEU A 50 -12.00 -0.60 11.51
N LYS A 51 -12.94 -1.16 12.28
CA LYS A 51 -12.70 -1.67 13.64
C LYS A 51 -13.00 -3.16 13.73
N VAL A 52 -12.28 -3.86 14.59
CA VAL A 52 -12.49 -5.30 14.84
C VAL A 52 -13.85 -5.60 15.44
N SER A 53 -14.53 -4.60 16.01
CA SER A 53 -15.88 -4.73 16.56
C SER A 53 -17.00 -4.62 15.53
N MET A 54 -16.70 -4.20 14.29
CA MET A 54 -17.73 -4.03 13.25
C MET A 54 -18.28 -5.37 12.77
N SER A 55 -19.58 -5.46 12.60
CA SER A 55 -20.25 -6.56 11.91
C SER A 55 -19.83 -6.64 10.43
N PRO A 56 -19.98 -7.81 9.77
CA PRO A 56 -19.70 -7.96 8.34
C PRO A 56 -20.37 -6.87 7.47
N ARG A 57 -21.64 -6.57 7.74
CA ARG A 57 -22.41 -5.55 7.00
C ARG A 57 -21.84 -4.14 7.18
N GLU A 58 -21.39 -3.81 8.38
CA GLU A 58 -20.74 -2.52 8.66
C GLU A 58 -19.40 -2.42 7.94
N VAL A 59 -18.59 -3.49 7.94
CA VAL A 59 -17.32 -3.54 7.20
C VAL A 59 -17.57 -3.33 5.70
N GLN A 60 -18.50 -4.09 5.12
CA GLN A 60 -18.82 -3.96 3.70
C GLN A 60 -19.28 -2.54 3.35
N SER A 61 -20.24 -1.99 4.10
CA SER A 61 -20.75 -0.63 3.90
C SER A 61 -19.65 0.43 4.04
N PHE A 62 -18.75 0.24 5.02
CA PHE A 62 -17.62 1.13 5.24
C PHE A 62 -16.67 1.12 4.03
N VAL A 63 -16.26 -0.06 3.59
CA VAL A 63 -15.32 -0.22 2.46
C VAL A 63 -15.94 0.29 1.16
N GLU A 64 -17.17 -0.12 0.82
CA GLU A 64 -17.84 0.32 -0.40
C GLU A 64 -18.03 1.85 -0.41
N GLY A 65 -18.42 2.45 0.71
CA GLY A 65 -18.52 3.90 0.83
C GLY A 65 -17.17 4.63 0.74
N ALA A 66 -16.08 4.00 1.20
CA ALA A 66 -14.74 4.56 1.05
C ALA A 66 -14.27 4.52 -0.42
N LEU A 67 -14.53 3.42 -1.13
CA LEU A 67 -14.20 3.27 -2.55
C LEU A 67 -14.93 4.30 -3.43
N LYS A 68 -16.18 4.66 -3.10
CA LYS A 68 -16.91 5.76 -3.78
C LYS A 68 -16.19 7.11 -3.70
N SER A 69 -15.38 7.35 -2.67
CA SER A 69 -14.61 8.59 -2.51
C SER A 69 -13.21 8.55 -3.13
N VAL A 70 -12.80 7.39 -3.67
CA VAL A 70 -11.52 7.20 -4.37
C VAL A 70 -11.80 6.41 -5.67
N PRO A 71 -12.63 6.97 -6.58
CA PRO A 71 -13.05 6.27 -7.78
C PRO A 71 -11.85 5.95 -8.67
N GLY A 72 -11.79 4.72 -9.20
CA GLY A 72 -10.70 4.26 -10.07
C GLY A 72 -9.49 3.68 -9.33
N ALA A 73 -9.53 3.56 -8.00
CA ALA A 73 -8.46 2.88 -7.26
C ALA A 73 -8.30 1.43 -7.75
N VAL A 74 -7.07 1.00 -8.03
CA VAL A 74 -6.77 -0.34 -8.56
C VAL A 74 -6.50 -1.38 -7.45
N GLY A 75 -6.37 -0.91 -6.22
CA GLY A 75 -6.12 -1.74 -5.05
C GLY A 75 -6.38 -0.98 -3.75
N MET A 76 -6.14 -1.64 -2.63
CA MET A 76 -6.26 -1.08 -1.29
C MET A 76 -4.96 -1.27 -0.51
N ASN A 77 -4.68 -0.33 0.40
CA ASN A 77 -3.58 -0.41 1.33
C ASN A 77 -4.04 0.10 2.71
N ASN A 78 -3.62 -0.53 3.82
CA ASN A 78 -4.04 -0.09 5.15
C ASN A 78 -3.27 1.15 5.65
N HIS A 79 -3.99 2.12 6.17
CA HIS A 79 -3.48 3.19 7.02
C HIS A 79 -3.62 2.76 8.48
N MET A 80 -2.50 2.75 9.22
CA MET A 80 -2.41 2.12 10.55
C MET A 80 -2.79 0.64 10.52
N GLY A 81 -3.74 0.19 11.34
CA GLY A 81 -4.26 -1.17 11.30
C GLY A 81 -3.51 -2.23 12.09
N SER A 82 -2.61 -1.87 13.02
CA SER A 82 -1.82 -2.87 13.76
C SER A 82 -2.65 -3.90 14.53
N LYS A 83 -3.89 -3.55 14.91
CA LYS A 83 -4.87 -4.46 15.51
C LYS A 83 -5.76 -5.08 14.43
N ALA A 84 -6.30 -4.26 13.54
CA ALA A 84 -7.20 -4.69 12.49
C ALA A 84 -6.61 -5.75 11.54
N THR A 85 -5.36 -5.59 11.10
CA THR A 85 -4.74 -6.53 10.15
C THR A 85 -4.29 -7.84 10.79
N ALA A 86 -4.28 -7.91 12.13
CA ALA A 86 -4.09 -9.14 12.90
C ALA A 86 -5.41 -9.91 13.10
N ASP A 87 -6.57 -9.31 12.84
CA ASP A 87 -7.88 -9.93 13.01
C ASP A 87 -8.35 -10.61 11.72
N GLY A 88 -8.50 -11.93 11.77
CA GLY A 88 -8.78 -12.75 10.58
C GLY A 88 -10.20 -12.59 10.07
N ARG A 89 -11.16 -12.31 10.96
CA ARG A 89 -12.56 -12.09 10.60
C ARG A 89 -12.69 -10.76 9.86
N LEU A 90 -12.19 -9.67 10.45
CA LEU A 90 -12.20 -8.35 9.83
C LEU A 90 -11.48 -8.36 8.49
N MET A 91 -10.28 -8.94 8.41
CA MET A 91 -9.53 -8.97 7.16
C MET A 91 -10.23 -9.79 6.08
N ARG A 92 -10.91 -10.88 6.43
CA ARG A 92 -11.72 -11.64 5.46
C ARG A 92 -12.79 -10.75 4.84
N GLU A 93 -13.59 -10.05 5.66
CA GLU A 93 -14.66 -9.16 5.18
C GLU A 93 -14.12 -8.04 4.28
N VAL A 94 -13.02 -7.40 4.67
CA VAL A 94 -12.38 -6.35 3.85
C VAL A 94 -11.90 -6.89 2.51
N LEU A 95 -11.25 -8.04 2.51
CA LEU A 95 -10.67 -8.65 1.32
C LEU A 95 -11.74 -9.26 0.40
N GLU A 96 -12.89 -9.68 0.93
CA GLU A 96 -14.04 -10.09 0.10
C GLU A 96 -14.60 -8.91 -0.70
N VAL A 97 -14.67 -7.71 -0.10
CA VAL A 97 -15.02 -6.50 -0.85
C VAL A 97 -13.93 -6.18 -1.89
N CYS A 98 -12.64 -6.31 -1.54
CA CYS A 98 -11.57 -6.14 -2.52
C CYS A 98 -11.74 -7.09 -3.70
N LYS A 99 -12.00 -8.37 -3.43
CA LYS A 99 -12.24 -9.40 -4.44
C LYS A 99 -13.41 -9.06 -5.36
N LYS A 100 -14.55 -8.66 -4.79
CA LYS A 100 -15.76 -8.26 -5.52
C LYS A 100 -15.48 -7.12 -6.50
N HIS A 101 -14.59 -6.20 -6.14
CA HIS A 101 -14.19 -5.05 -6.95
C HIS A 101 -12.94 -5.29 -7.82
N GLY A 102 -12.39 -6.50 -7.83
CA GLY A 102 -11.17 -6.81 -8.60
C GLY A 102 -9.90 -6.11 -8.06
N LEU A 103 -9.90 -5.71 -6.80
CA LEU A 103 -8.82 -4.99 -6.14
C LEU A 103 -7.80 -5.95 -5.54
N PHE A 104 -6.51 -5.62 -5.67
CA PHE A 104 -5.46 -6.24 -4.87
C PHE A 104 -5.29 -5.52 -3.52
N PHE A 105 -4.56 -6.14 -2.60
CA PHE A 105 -4.24 -5.56 -1.29
C PHE A 105 -2.73 -5.43 -1.09
N ILE A 106 -2.27 -4.26 -0.65
CA ILE A 106 -0.90 -4.06 -0.17
C ILE A 106 -0.96 -3.96 1.35
N ASP A 107 -0.32 -4.88 2.05
CA ASP A 107 -0.19 -4.82 3.50
C ASP A 107 0.96 -3.87 3.87
N SER A 108 0.65 -2.77 4.53
CA SER A 108 1.63 -1.80 5.01
C SER A 108 2.61 -2.38 6.04
N MET A 109 2.31 -3.55 6.63
CA MET A 109 3.10 -4.19 7.67
C MET A 109 3.34 -3.27 8.87
N THR A 110 2.29 -2.58 9.33
CA THR A 110 2.31 -1.75 10.55
C THR A 110 2.43 -2.56 11.85
N SER A 111 2.31 -3.89 11.76
CA SER A 111 2.54 -4.86 12.82
C SER A 111 3.07 -6.16 12.23
N SER A 112 4.01 -6.82 12.92
CA SER A 112 4.48 -8.16 12.55
C SER A 112 3.40 -9.24 12.71
N LYS A 113 2.31 -8.93 13.43
CA LYS A 113 1.15 -9.82 13.62
C LYS A 113 0.18 -9.81 12.44
N SER A 114 0.42 -8.98 11.41
CA SER A 114 -0.49 -8.87 10.28
C SER A 114 -0.66 -10.20 9.55
N ILE A 115 -1.92 -10.61 9.36
CA ILE A 115 -2.31 -11.82 8.63
C ILE A 115 -2.99 -11.51 7.30
N ALA A 116 -3.03 -10.24 6.88
CA ALA A 116 -3.74 -9.78 5.68
C ALA A 116 -3.42 -10.62 4.44
N CYS A 117 -2.13 -10.79 4.09
CA CYS A 117 -1.78 -11.59 2.92
C CYS A 117 -2.04 -13.10 3.08
N SER A 118 -2.03 -13.66 4.30
CA SER A 118 -2.41 -15.06 4.51
C SER A 118 -3.91 -15.28 4.29
N VAL A 119 -4.73 -14.34 4.75
CA VAL A 119 -6.18 -14.36 4.49
C VAL A 119 -6.44 -14.17 2.99
N ALA A 120 -5.76 -13.20 2.36
CA ALA A 120 -5.90 -12.90 0.93
C ALA A 120 -5.58 -14.12 0.06
N GLU A 121 -4.49 -14.83 0.35
CA GLU A 121 -4.11 -16.07 -0.33
C GLU A 121 -5.22 -17.13 -0.26
N LYS A 122 -5.81 -17.35 0.92
CA LYS A 122 -6.88 -18.35 1.12
C LYS A 122 -8.14 -18.06 0.31
N ILE A 123 -8.42 -16.79 -0.01
CA ILE A 123 -9.62 -16.39 -0.76
C ILE A 123 -9.32 -15.91 -2.19
N GLY A 124 -8.06 -16.03 -2.64
CA GLY A 124 -7.65 -15.69 -4.00
C GLY A 124 -7.62 -14.19 -4.30
N VAL A 125 -7.24 -13.36 -3.32
CA VAL A 125 -6.99 -11.92 -3.52
C VAL A 125 -5.48 -11.69 -3.64
N PRO A 126 -4.98 -11.06 -4.73
CA PRO A 126 -3.56 -10.74 -4.84
C PRO A 126 -3.12 -9.83 -3.68
N CYS A 127 -2.05 -10.22 -2.99
CA CYS A 127 -1.53 -9.47 -1.86
C CYS A 127 -0.01 -9.47 -1.81
N MET A 128 0.57 -8.31 -1.51
CA MET A 128 2.01 -8.17 -1.22
C MET A 128 2.21 -7.34 0.03
N ARG A 129 3.40 -7.44 0.61
CA ARG A 129 3.78 -6.79 1.86
C ARG A 129 4.79 -5.69 1.59
N ASN A 130 4.69 -4.60 2.33
CA ASN A 130 5.73 -3.60 2.46
C ASN A 130 6.98 -4.21 3.14
N GLU A 131 8.17 -3.92 2.60
CA GLU A 131 9.44 -4.33 3.20
C GLU A 131 9.90 -3.36 4.30
N LEU A 132 9.70 -2.06 4.10
CA LEU A 132 10.07 -1.03 5.08
C LEU A 132 9.35 0.29 4.83
N PHE A 133 9.08 1.02 5.91
CA PHE A 133 8.77 2.44 5.82
C PHE A 133 10.05 3.24 5.60
N ILE A 134 10.12 3.94 4.48
CA ILE A 134 11.28 4.75 4.08
C ILE A 134 11.45 5.95 5.02
N ASP A 135 10.34 6.45 5.55
CA ASP A 135 10.29 7.67 6.34
C ASP A 135 10.01 7.42 7.83
N ASN A 136 10.42 6.23 8.32
CA ASN A 136 10.32 5.84 9.72
C ASN A 136 11.10 6.82 10.62
N ARG A 137 10.58 7.07 11.82
CA ARG A 137 11.20 8.03 12.75
C ARG A 137 12.59 7.55 13.18
N GLY A 138 13.56 8.47 13.13
CA GLY A 138 14.93 8.24 13.63
C GLY A 138 15.91 7.65 12.61
N GLU A 139 15.46 7.32 11.39
CA GLU A 139 16.35 6.93 10.30
C GLU A 139 16.37 8.00 9.21
N ASP A 140 17.55 8.23 8.63
CA ASP A 140 17.71 9.08 7.46
C ASP A 140 17.01 8.45 6.24
N THR A 141 16.22 9.26 5.52
CA THR A 141 15.43 8.82 4.36
C THR A 141 16.30 8.15 3.29
N LYS A 142 17.47 8.72 2.96
CA LYS A 142 18.37 8.19 1.92
C LYS A 142 19.02 6.88 2.37
N LYS A 143 19.31 6.73 3.67
CA LYS A 143 19.75 5.45 4.26
C LYS A 143 18.68 4.36 4.14
N ALA A 144 17.42 4.68 4.45
CA ALA A 144 16.31 3.74 4.31
C ALA A 144 16.05 3.36 2.83
N MET A 145 16.12 4.32 1.92
CA MET A 145 16.03 4.08 0.47
C MET A 145 17.18 3.20 -0.04
N ASN A 146 18.42 3.44 0.40
CA ASN A 146 19.56 2.56 0.10
C ASN A 146 19.30 1.12 0.55
N ARG A 147 18.73 0.93 1.75
CA ARG A 147 18.36 -0.39 2.25
C ARG A 147 17.29 -1.05 1.38
N LEU A 148 16.29 -0.28 0.93
CA LEU A 148 15.27 -0.77 0.00
C LEU A 148 15.89 -1.28 -1.30
N LEU A 149 16.79 -0.50 -1.92
CA LEU A 149 17.51 -0.89 -3.13
C LEU A 149 18.36 -2.16 -2.91
N SER A 150 19.06 -2.26 -1.77
CA SER A 150 19.82 -3.47 -1.43
C SER A 150 18.92 -4.71 -1.24
N ILE A 151 17.71 -4.54 -0.69
CA ILE A 151 16.72 -5.62 -0.61
C ILE A 151 16.28 -6.03 -2.02
N ALA A 152 15.97 -5.08 -2.89
CA ALA A 152 15.58 -5.33 -4.27
C ALA A 152 16.68 -6.05 -5.05
N SER A 153 17.94 -5.59 -5.00
CA SER A 153 19.08 -6.29 -5.64
C SER A 153 19.20 -7.73 -5.17
N ARG A 154 19.01 -8.00 -3.88
CA ARG A 154 19.15 -9.35 -3.31
C ARG A 154 17.95 -10.25 -3.63
N ARG A 155 16.72 -9.75 -3.51
CA ARG A 155 15.49 -10.55 -3.60
C ARG A 155 14.82 -10.53 -4.99
N GLY A 156 15.24 -9.61 -5.85
CA GLY A 156 14.66 -9.35 -7.17
C GLY A 156 13.58 -8.26 -7.18
N TYR A 157 12.99 -7.94 -6.03
CA TYR A 157 12.05 -6.83 -5.86
C TYR A 157 12.04 -6.34 -4.40
N ALA A 158 11.49 -5.15 -4.18
CA ALA A 158 11.08 -4.65 -2.87
C ALA A 158 9.99 -3.57 -3.04
N ILE A 159 9.07 -3.49 -2.09
CA ILE A 159 8.06 -2.45 -1.92
C ILE A 159 8.48 -1.61 -0.70
N GLY A 160 8.64 -0.30 -0.90
CA GLY A 160 8.84 0.66 0.17
C GLY A 160 7.69 1.65 0.22
N ILE A 161 7.23 1.98 1.43
CA ILE A 161 6.19 2.99 1.66
C ILE A 161 6.83 4.25 2.24
N MET A 162 6.40 5.42 1.74
CA MET A 162 6.79 6.72 2.29
C MET A 162 5.56 7.64 2.40
N HIS A 163 5.53 8.51 3.40
CA HIS A 163 4.54 9.58 3.47
C HIS A 163 5.02 10.84 2.74
N VAL A 164 4.06 11.61 2.22
CA VAL A 164 4.34 12.87 1.54
C VAL A 164 4.82 13.93 2.55
N LYS A 165 5.98 14.50 2.27
CA LYS A 165 6.65 15.59 3.00
C LYS A 165 7.17 16.62 2.01
N ARG A 166 7.62 17.79 2.50
CA ARG A 166 8.20 18.84 1.64
C ARG A 166 9.41 18.35 0.84
N SER A 167 10.23 17.46 1.41
CA SER A 167 11.42 16.90 0.75
C SER A 167 11.13 15.76 -0.22
N SER A 168 9.90 15.20 -0.26
CA SER A 168 9.63 13.93 -0.95
C SER A 168 10.00 13.94 -2.43
N LEU A 169 9.87 15.08 -3.11
CA LEU A 169 10.25 15.18 -4.52
C LEU A 169 11.76 15.05 -4.74
N GLU A 170 12.58 15.62 -3.86
CA GLU A 170 14.03 15.47 -3.92
C GLU A 170 14.45 14.04 -3.59
N ASP A 171 13.87 13.48 -2.52
CA ASP A 171 14.13 12.10 -2.08
C ASP A 171 13.79 11.09 -3.19
N LEU A 172 12.65 11.27 -3.87
CA LEU A 172 12.24 10.39 -4.98
C LEU A 172 13.12 10.55 -6.23
N ARG A 173 13.59 11.76 -6.55
CA ARG A 173 14.58 11.96 -7.63
C ARG A 173 15.90 11.26 -7.32
N TRP A 174 16.35 11.37 -6.07
CA TRP A 174 17.53 10.67 -5.60
C TRP A 174 17.36 9.16 -5.70
N LEU A 175 16.22 8.61 -5.24
CA LEU A 175 15.90 7.19 -5.35
C LEU A 175 15.92 6.70 -6.80
N LYS A 176 15.31 7.45 -7.73
CA LYS A 176 15.30 7.10 -9.17
C LYS A 176 16.73 7.02 -9.73
N SER A 177 17.58 8.00 -9.40
CA SER A 177 18.98 8.03 -9.84
C SER A 177 19.77 6.85 -9.30
N GLU A 178 19.67 6.57 -8.00
CA GLU A 178 20.41 5.46 -7.37
C GLU A 178 19.90 4.08 -7.78
N ALA A 179 18.59 3.93 -8.02
CA ALA A 179 18.03 2.72 -8.58
C ALA A 179 18.62 2.44 -9.97
N SER A 180 18.65 3.46 -10.85
CA SER A 180 19.21 3.34 -12.20
C SER A 180 20.68 2.93 -12.19
N LYS A 181 21.50 3.50 -11.30
CA LYS A 181 22.92 3.13 -11.17
C LYS A 181 23.13 1.66 -10.78
N ARG A 182 22.13 1.04 -10.15
CA ARG A 182 22.14 -0.36 -9.71
C ARG A 182 21.41 -1.30 -10.65
N GLY A 183 20.95 -0.81 -11.82
CA GLY A 183 20.12 -1.60 -12.74
C GLY A 183 18.76 -1.99 -12.16
N ILE A 184 18.23 -1.21 -11.20
CA ILE A 184 16.91 -1.41 -10.61
C ILE A 184 15.92 -0.47 -11.29
N GLU A 185 14.84 -1.04 -11.82
CA GLU A 185 13.72 -0.29 -12.37
C GLU A 185 12.69 -0.01 -11.26
N LEU A 186 12.24 1.24 -11.17
CA LEU A 186 11.05 1.57 -10.39
C LEU A 186 9.82 1.24 -11.24
N ILE A 187 8.82 0.57 -10.66
CA ILE A 187 7.58 0.21 -11.32
C ILE A 187 6.39 0.42 -10.38
N GLU A 188 5.20 0.58 -10.96
CA GLU A 188 3.93 0.56 -10.23
C GLU A 188 3.69 -0.80 -9.59
N VAL A 189 3.02 -0.82 -8.43
CA VAL A 189 2.85 -2.05 -7.65
C VAL A 189 1.96 -3.08 -8.36
N SER A 190 1.00 -2.66 -9.21
CA SER A 190 0.21 -3.62 -9.99
C SER A 190 1.06 -4.38 -11.02
N LYS A 191 2.10 -3.75 -11.58
CA LYS A 191 3.04 -4.43 -12.48
C LYS A 191 3.80 -5.50 -11.73
N LEU A 192 4.28 -5.18 -10.52
CA LEU A 192 4.96 -6.14 -9.66
C LEU A 192 4.05 -7.33 -9.29
N LEU A 193 2.77 -7.10 -8.98
CA LEU A 193 1.80 -8.16 -8.68
C LEU A 193 1.53 -9.10 -9.86
N LYS A 194 1.63 -8.60 -11.10
CA LYS A 194 1.52 -9.41 -12.33
C LYS A 194 2.79 -10.22 -12.59
N MET A 195 3.94 -9.77 -12.09
CA MET A 195 5.20 -10.50 -12.19
C MET A 195 5.17 -11.67 -11.18
N ASN A 196 5.02 -12.90 -11.68
CA ASN A 196 4.99 -14.10 -10.84
C ASN A 196 6.22 -14.13 -9.89
N PRO A 197 6.06 -14.11 -8.56
CA PRO A 197 7.19 -14.10 -7.62
C PRO A 197 8.10 -15.35 -7.76
N ARG A 198 7.56 -16.47 -8.25
CA ARG A 198 8.34 -17.67 -8.58
C ARG A 198 9.17 -17.49 -9.87
N ALA A 199 8.74 -16.65 -10.79
CA ALA A 199 9.50 -16.29 -11.99
C ALA A 199 10.65 -15.32 -11.66
N ILE A 200 10.45 -14.38 -10.73
CA ILE A 200 11.50 -13.44 -10.27
C ILE A 200 12.69 -14.18 -9.64
N LYS A 201 12.45 -15.27 -8.89
CA LYS A 201 13.52 -16.14 -8.39
C LYS A 201 14.26 -16.94 -9.48
N ARG A 202 13.60 -17.25 -10.61
CA ARG A 202 14.20 -18.03 -11.72
C ARG A 202 15.09 -17.20 -12.64
N MET A 203 14.88 -15.89 -12.74
CA MET A 203 15.76 -14.97 -13.51
C MET A 203 17.16 -14.78 -12.91
N LYS A 204 17.48 -15.47 -11.80
CA LYS A 204 18.78 -15.46 -11.11
C LYS A 204 19.54 -16.78 -11.19
N LYS A 205 19.04 -17.75 -11.96
CA LYS A 205 19.82 -18.91 -12.41
C LYS A 205 20.20 -18.69 -13.86
#